data_AF-A0A7S3WP82-F1
#
_entry.id   AF-A0A7S3WP82-F1
#
_cell.length_a   1.000
_cell.length_b   1.000
_cell.length_c   1.000
_cell.angle_alpha   90.00
_cell.angle_beta   90.00
_cell.angle_gamma   90.00
#
_symmetry.space_group_name_H-M   'P 1'
#
loop_
_entity.id
_entity.type
_entity.pdbx_description
1 polymer ?
#
loop_
_entity_poly.entity_id
_entity_poly.type
_entity_poly.pdbx_seq_one_letter_code
_entity_poly.pdbx_strand_id
1 'polypeptide(L)'
;EESGEHVIAGCGELHVEICLKDLRDEYAQCEFTVSDPVVSYRETVNETSGQTCLAKSPNKHNRIYLTAEPMSDELCALIEDGKLGPKAEAKERARTLRDKFEWSDNDARKIWCWGPETDGANVVVDSTTAIQYLLEIKEHVTSAFQWTTKEGPLCEENMRGIRFNIMDCTLHTDAIHRGAGQIMPPTRRCCFAAEMTAKPTLQEPVFLVEITCPQDAMSGVYNCMNLRRGCVFEENPREGTPLVQVKAHLPVAESFGFVAALRQATSGQAFPQCVFDHWENLTGDCMQEGSKMQELVLGVRKRKNIKVEMPKLGDYLDKL
;
A
#
# COMPACT_ATOMS: atom_id res chain seq x y z
N GLU A 1 -6.24 -12.13 -12.24
CA GLU A 1 -6.88 -11.69 -10.97
C GLU A 1 -8.30 -12.22 -10.89
N GLU A 2 -9.05 -11.97 -9.81
CA GLU A 2 -10.49 -12.33 -9.75
C GLU A 2 -11.31 -11.66 -10.88
N SER A 3 -10.80 -10.57 -11.46
CA SER A 3 -11.34 -9.92 -12.67
C SER A 3 -11.25 -10.74 -13.95
N GLY A 4 -10.45 -11.82 -13.98
CA GLY A 4 -10.15 -12.59 -15.20
C GLY A 4 -9.08 -11.96 -16.09
N GLU A 5 -8.50 -10.82 -15.70
CA GLU A 5 -7.41 -10.18 -16.44
C GLU A 5 -6.04 -10.82 -16.12
N HIS A 6 -5.18 -10.87 -17.14
CA HIS A 6 -3.78 -11.25 -17.02
C HIS A 6 -2.93 -10.00 -16.82
N VAL A 7 -2.38 -9.84 -15.60
CA VAL A 7 -1.55 -8.69 -15.26
C VAL A 7 -0.08 -9.00 -15.54
N ILE A 8 0.57 -8.11 -16.27
CA ILE A 8 2.03 -8.12 -16.47
C ILE A 8 2.58 -6.91 -15.72
N ALA A 9 3.39 -7.18 -14.70
CA ALA A 9 4.08 -6.15 -13.94
C ALA A 9 5.55 -6.07 -14.38
N GLY A 10 6.08 -4.86 -14.47
CA GLY A 10 7.48 -4.61 -14.82
C GLY A 10 8.02 -3.37 -14.12
N CYS A 11 9.35 -3.26 -14.09
CA CYS A 11 10.07 -2.19 -13.37
C CYS A 11 9.91 -0.78 -13.99
N GLY A 12 9.30 -0.66 -15.16
CA GLY A 12 9.10 0.62 -15.85
C GLY A 12 8.48 0.44 -17.23
N GLU A 13 8.05 1.54 -17.85
CA GLU A 13 7.34 1.58 -19.13
C GLU A 13 8.08 0.80 -20.24
N LEU A 14 9.36 1.14 -20.49
CA LEU A 14 10.16 0.49 -21.52
C LEU A 14 10.35 -1.02 -21.27
N HIS A 15 10.49 -1.43 -20.00
CA HIS A 15 10.62 -2.85 -19.67
C HIS A 15 9.34 -3.60 -20.00
N VAL A 16 8.17 -3.04 -19.65
CA VAL A 16 6.87 -3.62 -19.97
C VAL A 16 6.65 -3.68 -21.49
N GLU A 17 7.01 -2.63 -22.23
CA GLU A 17 6.91 -2.63 -23.71
C GLU A 17 7.74 -3.75 -24.35
N ILE A 18 8.96 -3.96 -23.89
CA ILE A 18 9.83 -5.04 -24.37
C ILE A 18 9.22 -6.40 -24.01
N CYS A 19 8.78 -6.60 -22.76
CA CYS A 19 8.14 -7.86 -22.35
C CYS A 19 6.90 -8.18 -23.17
N LEU A 20 6.07 -7.17 -23.48
CA LEU A 20 4.87 -7.34 -24.31
C LEU A 20 5.24 -7.70 -25.75
N LYS A 21 6.29 -7.08 -26.30
CA LYS A 21 6.79 -7.39 -27.63
C LYS A 21 7.30 -8.84 -27.69
N ASP A 22 8.15 -9.24 -26.75
CA ASP A 22 8.70 -10.59 -26.72
C ASP A 22 7.59 -11.63 -26.50
N LEU A 23 6.60 -11.31 -25.66
CA LEU A 23 5.42 -12.17 -25.46
C LEU A 23 4.64 -12.36 -26.77
N ARG A 24 4.46 -11.29 -27.55
CA ARG A 24 3.74 -11.34 -28.83
C ARG A 24 4.53 -12.07 -29.91
N ASP A 25 5.81 -11.75 -30.06
CA ASP A 25 6.62 -12.18 -31.19
C ASP A 25 7.26 -13.56 -30.97
N GLU A 26 7.66 -13.87 -29.73
CA GLU A 26 8.48 -15.06 -29.42
C GLU A 26 7.74 -16.11 -28.60
N TYR A 27 7.07 -15.72 -27.51
CA TYR A 27 6.55 -16.69 -26.54
C TYR A 27 5.12 -17.17 -26.82
N ALA A 28 4.14 -16.25 -26.84
CA ALA A 28 2.73 -16.60 -27.03
C ALA A 28 2.34 -16.70 -28.50
N GLN A 29 3.00 -15.93 -29.37
CA GLN A 29 2.78 -15.94 -30.83
C GLN A 29 1.31 -15.76 -31.21
N CYS A 30 0.59 -14.92 -30.45
CA CYS A 30 -0.82 -14.64 -30.65
C CYS A 30 -1.13 -13.15 -30.48
N GLU A 31 -2.22 -12.73 -31.11
CA GLU A 31 -2.75 -11.38 -30.92
C GLU A 31 -3.45 -11.27 -29.56
N PHE A 32 -3.12 -10.22 -28.82
CA PHE A 32 -3.78 -9.87 -27.57
C PHE A 32 -3.93 -8.36 -27.46
N THR A 33 -5.03 -7.95 -26.84
CA THR A 33 -5.32 -6.55 -26.54
C THR A 33 -4.63 -6.15 -25.25
N VAL A 34 -3.89 -5.04 -25.30
CA VAL A 34 -3.21 -4.45 -24.14
C VAL A 34 -3.94 -3.17 -23.79
N SER A 35 -4.27 -2.99 -22.51
CA SER A 35 -4.78 -1.72 -21.99
C SER A 35 -3.66 -0.73 -21.75
N ASP A 36 -3.99 0.54 -21.52
CA ASP A 36 -2.99 1.52 -21.08
C ASP A 36 -2.28 1.04 -19.80
N PRO A 37 -0.98 1.34 -19.65
CA PRO A 37 -0.24 0.97 -18.45
C PRO A 37 -0.82 1.66 -17.23
N VAL A 38 -0.87 0.93 -16.13
CA VAL A 38 -1.48 1.38 -14.88
C VAL A 38 -0.44 1.35 -13.77
N VAL A 39 -0.50 2.35 -12.91
CA VAL A 39 0.28 2.38 -11.66
C VAL A 39 -0.53 1.72 -10.55
N SER A 40 0.07 0.75 -9.88
CA SER A 40 -0.47 0.17 -8.65
C SER A 40 -0.25 1.13 -7.49
N TYR A 41 -1.30 1.39 -6.74
CA TYR A 41 -1.24 2.21 -5.52
C TYR A 41 -1.22 1.28 -4.30
N ARG A 42 -1.09 1.86 -3.11
CA ARG A 42 -1.39 1.16 -1.85
C ARG A 42 -2.42 1.92 -1.05
N GLU A 43 -3.32 1.24 -0.36
CA GLU A 43 -4.22 1.88 0.58
C GLU A 43 -3.53 2.01 1.94
N THR A 44 -3.67 3.16 2.60
CA THR A 44 -3.09 3.41 3.91
C THR A 44 -3.94 4.40 4.71
N VAL A 45 -3.51 4.69 5.93
CA VAL A 45 -4.15 5.65 6.84
C VAL A 45 -3.16 6.74 7.22
N ASN A 46 -3.65 7.95 7.50
CA ASN A 46 -2.80 9.07 7.96
C ASN A 46 -2.83 9.27 9.47
N GLU A 47 -3.88 8.81 10.16
CA GLU A 47 -4.09 9.04 11.59
C GLU A 47 -4.59 7.77 12.28
N THR A 48 -4.53 7.75 13.62
CA THR A 48 -5.24 6.73 14.39
C THR A 48 -6.75 6.88 14.20
N SER A 49 -7.49 5.78 14.13
CA SER A 49 -8.95 5.78 14.03
C SER A 49 -9.57 6.72 15.06
N GLY A 50 -10.43 7.64 14.61
CA GLY A 50 -11.12 8.59 15.49
C GLY A 50 -12.11 7.96 16.47
N GLN A 51 -12.43 6.67 16.30
CA GLN A 51 -13.25 5.87 17.20
C GLN A 51 -12.88 4.39 17.12
N THR A 52 -13.17 3.63 18.18
CA THR A 52 -13.12 2.16 18.12
C THR A 52 -14.27 1.64 17.26
N CYS A 53 -13.93 0.90 16.22
CA CYS A 53 -14.91 0.34 15.31
C CYS A 53 -15.42 -1.01 15.82
N LEU A 54 -16.68 -1.33 15.49
CA LEU A 54 -17.36 -2.56 15.89
C LEU A 54 -17.93 -3.26 14.66
N ALA A 55 -17.73 -4.57 14.57
CA ALA A 55 -18.48 -5.44 13.67
C ALA A 55 -19.04 -6.67 14.39
N LYS A 56 -20.27 -7.05 14.04
CA LYS A 56 -20.99 -8.22 14.57
C LYS A 56 -20.90 -9.38 13.59
N SER A 57 -20.78 -10.60 14.11
CA SER A 57 -20.86 -11.81 13.29
C SER A 57 -22.25 -11.98 12.66
N PRO A 58 -22.38 -12.76 11.57
CA PRO A 58 -23.68 -13.06 10.96
C PRO A 58 -24.72 -13.61 11.95
N ASN A 59 -24.30 -14.47 12.89
CA ASN A 59 -25.17 -14.98 13.95
C ASN A 59 -25.42 -13.99 15.11
N LYS A 60 -24.83 -12.79 15.07
CA LYS A 60 -24.93 -11.72 16.08
C LYS A 60 -24.42 -12.06 17.49
N HIS A 61 -23.78 -13.21 17.67
CA HIS A 61 -23.26 -13.64 18.97
C HIS A 61 -21.84 -13.15 19.25
N ASN A 62 -21.08 -12.85 18.19
CA ASN A 62 -19.70 -12.38 18.32
C ASN A 62 -19.59 -10.91 17.90
N ARG A 63 -18.71 -10.19 18.59
CA ARG A 63 -18.39 -8.79 18.33
C ARG A 63 -16.88 -8.63 18.35
N ILE A 64 -16.33 -7.93 17.36
CA ILE A 64 -14.91 -7.58 17.31
C ILE A 64 -14.81 -6.06 17.33
N TYR A 65 -13.94 -5.54 18.19
CA TYR A 65 -13.66 -4.12 18.35
C TYR A 65 -12.22 -3.82 17.95
N LEU A 66 -12.04 -2.88 17.03
CA LEU A 66 -10.74 -2.65 16.39
C LEU A 66 -10.47 -1.17 16.14
N THR A 67 -9.20 -0.77 16.20
CA THR A 67 -8.70 0.54 15.72
C THR A 67 -7.54 0.33 14.74
N ALA A 68 -7.38 1.25 13.80
CA ALA A 68 -6.25 1.31 12.87
C ALA A 68 -5.35 2.50 13.21
N GLU A 69 -4.05 2.39 12.94
CA GLU A 69 -3.08 3.47 13.07
C GLU A 69 -1.96 3.32 12.03
N PRO A 70 -1.36 4.44 11.57
CA PRO A 70 -0.29 4.41 10.59
C PRO A 70 1.00 3.85 11.18
N MET A 71 1.74 3.13 10.35
CA MET A 71 3.14 2.79 10.59
C MET A 71 4.04 3.73 9.79
N SER A 72 5.18 4.12 10.36
CA SER A 72 6.20 4.89 9.65
C SER A 72 6.75 4.13 8.44
N ASP A 73 7.18 4.85 7.40
CA ASP A 73 7.77 4.21 6.21
C ASP A 73 9.05 3.42 6.54
N GLU A 74 9.89 3.89 7.47
CA GLU A 74 11.07 3.15 7.94
C GLU A 74 10.68 1.76 8.51
N LEU A 75 9.62 1.71 9.33
CA LEU A 75 9.11 0.44 9.86
C LEU A 75 8.60 -0.47 8.72
N CYS A 76 7.87 0.10 7.75
CA CYS A 76 7.37 -0.66 6.61
C CYS A 76 8.52 -1.27 5.80
N ALA A 77 9.54 -0.48 5.47
CA ALA A 77 10.72 -0.94 4.74
C ALA A 77 11.48 -2.05 5.51
N LEU A 78 11.60 -1.94 6.84
CA LEU A 78 12.22 -2.98 7.66
C LEU A 78 11.40 -4.29 7.72
N ILE A 79 10.08 -4.21 7.60
CA ILE A 79 9.22 -5.39 7.48
C ILE A 79 9.41 -6.04 6.11
N GLU A 80 9.37 -5.23 5.04
CA GLU A 80 9.52 -5.67 3.64
C GLU A 80 10.90 -6.30 3.37
N ASP A 81 11.96 -5.78 4.01
CA ASP A 81 13.32 -6.36 3.99
C ASP A 81 13.46 -7.60 4.90
N GLY A 82 12.39 -7.99 5.60
CA GLY A 82 12.35 -9.17 6.46
C GLY A 82 13.01 -9.01 7.82
N LYS A 83 13.64 -7.86 8.11
CA LYS A 83 14.31 -7.57 9.39
C LYS A 83 13.35 -7.48 10.58
N LEU A 84 12.14 -6.96 10.36
CA LEU A 84 11.05 -6.90 11.35
C LEU A 84 9.81 -7.70 10.92
N GLY A 85 9.94 -8.50 9.86
CA GLY A 85 8.87 -9.33 9.33
C GLY A 85 8.57 -10.59 10.15
N PRO A 86 7.72 -11.49 9.62
CA PRO A 86 7.27 -12.72 10.31
C PRO A 86 8.42 -13.67 10.66
N LYS A 87 9.46 -13.72 9.80
CA LYS A 87 10.61 -14.63 9.92
C LYS A 87 11.71 -14.09 10.86
N ALA A 88 11.62 -12.83 11.29
CA ALA A 88 12.57 -12.23 12.20
C ALA A 88 12.50 -12.86 13.60
N GLU A 89 13.62 -12.85 14.33
CA GLU A 89 13.68 -13.34 15.70
C GLU A 89 12.79 -12.48 16.61
N ALA A 90 11.87 -13.12 17.33
CA ALA A 90 10.77 -12.43 18.01
C ALA A 90 11.24 -11.47 19.11
N LYS A 91 12.30 -11.83 19.85
CA LYS A 91 12.82 -11.00 20.95
C LYS A 91 13.55 -9.77 20.42
N GLU A 92 14.34 -9.91 19.36
CA GLU A 92 15.02 -8.81 18.67
C GLU A 92 14.02 -7.88 17.97
N ARG A 93 13.02 -8.45 17.28
CA ARG A 93 11.92 -7.67 16.70
C ARG A 93 11.21 -6.85 17.77
N ALA A 94 10.83 -7.47 18.89
CA ALA A 94 10.14 -6.77 19.97
C ALA A 94 10.99 -5.67 20.61
N ARG A 95 12.31 -5.91 20.78
CA ARG A 95 13.25 -4.89 21.25
C ARG A 95 13.31 -3.69 20.29
N THR A 96 13.47 -3.93 18.99
CA THR A 96 13.58 -2.87 17.99
C THR A 96 12.28 -2.05 17.89
N LEU A 97 11.12 -2.70 17.91
CA LEU A 97 9.82 -2.03 17.91
C LEU A 97 9.65 -1.09 19.11
N ARG A 98 10.09 -1.49 20.29
CA ARG A 98 10.05 -0.64 21.49
C ARG A 98 11.07 0.50 21.42
N ASP A 99 12.31 0.17 21.09
CA ASP A 99 13.42 1.11 21.24
C ASP A 99 13.47 2.17 20.11
N LYS A 100 12.97 1.83 18.90
CA LYS A 100 12.95 2.75 17.74
C LYS A 100 11.58 3.28 17.36
N PHE A 101 10.52 2.50 17.56
CA PHE A 101 9.18 2.82 17.05
C PHE A 101 8.15 3.06 18.17
N GLU A 102 8.61 3.14 19.42
CA GLU A 102 7.79 3.47 20.60
C GLU A 102 6.63 2.50 20.87
N TRP A 103 6.74 1.25 20.40
CA TRP A 103 5.74 0.22 20.71
C TRP A 103 5.82 -0.19 22.19
N SER A 104 4.68 -0.55 22.76
CA SER A 104 4.66 -1.19 24.08
C SER A 104 5.25 -2.61 23.99
N ASP A 105 5.88 -3.09 25.08
CA ASP A 105 6.44 -4.46 25.12
C ASP A 105 5.36 -5.53 24.92
N ASN A 106 4.14 -5.27 25.41
CA ASN A 106 3.00 -6.16 25.21
C ASN A 106 2.61 -6.25 23.73
N ASP A 107 2.46 -5.11 23.05
CA ASP A 107 2.04 -5.07 21.64
C ASP A 107 3.08 -5.70 20.72
N ALA A 108 4.35 -5.39 20.96
CA ALA A 108 5.45 -5.90 20.16
C ALA A 108 5.59 -7.44 20.24
N ARG A 109 5.14 -8.05 21.34
CA ARG A 109 5.08 -9.51 21.53
C ARG A 109 3.79 -10.15 21.03
N LYS A 110 2.71 -9.37 20.92
CA LYS A 110 1.36 -9.84 20.59
C LYS A 110 0.95 -9.53 19.14
N ILE A 111 1.91 -9.40 18.23
CA ILE A 111 1.64 -9.41 16.80
C ILE A 111 1.14 -10.79 16.41
N TRP A 112 -0.07 -10.85 15.82
CA TRP A 112 -0.70 -12.09 15.40
C TRP A 112 -0.29 -12.51 14.01
N CYS A 113 -0.24 -11.57 13.07
CA CYS A 113 0.10 -11.81 11.68
C CYS A 113 0.50 -10.52 10.96
N TRP A 114 1.10 -10.71 9.79
CA TRP A 114 1.41 -9.70 8.80
C TRP A 114 0.54 -9.90 7.57
N GLY A 115 0.40 -8.88 6.73
CA GLY A 115 -0.42 -8.97 5.52
C GLY A 115 -0.11 -7.87 4.50
N PRO A 116 -0.44 -8.06 3.21
CA PRO A 116 -0.91 -9.32 2.62
C PRO A 116 0.19 -10.38 2.54
N GLU A 117 -0.16 -11.58 2.08
CA GLU A 117 0.76 -12.70 1.80
C GLU A 117 1.67 -13.13 2.96
N THR A 118 1.23 -12.90 4.19
CA THR A 118 1.90 -13.24 5.45
C THR A 118 3.20 -12.49 5.76
N ASP A 119 3.68 -11.61 4.87
CA ASP A 119 4.91 -10.84 5.04
C ASP A 119 4.80 -9.35 4.67
N GLY A 120 3.65 -8.90 4.15
CA GLY A 120 3.41 -7.49 3.84
C GLY A 120 3.45 -6.58 5.07
N ALA A 121 3.72 -5.30 4.84
CA ALA A 121 3.87 -4.26 5.85
C ALA A 121 2.53 -3.77 6.45
N ASN A 122 1.68 -4.69 6.89
CA ASN A 122 0.52 -4.41 7.73
C ASN A 122 0.48 -5.44 8.85
N VAL A 123 -0.03 -5.08 10.03
CA VAL A 123 0.04 -5.96 11.21
C VAL A 123 -1.25 -5.95 12.00
N VAL A 124 -1.63 -7.12 12.54
CA VAL A 124 -2.67 -7.24 13.57
C VAL A 124 -2.03 -7.48 14.92
N VAL A 125 -2.41 -6.68 15.91
CA VAL A 125 -1.92 -6.76 17.29
C VAL A 125 -3.08 -7.05 18.24
N ASP A 126 -2.88 -8.00 19.16
CA ASP A 126 -3.80 -8.23 20.27
C ASP A 126 -3.53 -7.25 21.42
N SER A 127 -4.41 -6.26 21.55
CA SER A 127 -4.43 -5.28 22.63
C SER A 127 -5.55 -5.57 23.66
N THR A 128 -6.14 -6.78 23.61
CA THR A 128 -7.26 -7.14 24.49
C THR A 128 -6.78 -7.52 25.90
N THR A 129 -7.72 -7.52 26.84
CA THR A 129 -7.46 -7.95 28.22
C THR A 129 -8.47 -9.03 28.65
N ALA A 130 -7.95 -10.21 29.02
CA ALA A 130 -8.72 -11.30 29.65
C ALA A 130 -9.95 -11.82 28.87
N ILE A 131 -9.86 -11.88 27.54
CA ILE A 131 -10.93 -12.44 26.69
C ILE A 131 -10.84 -13.97 26.64
N GLN A 132 -11.91 -14.64 27.05
CA GLN A 132 -12.04 -16.09 26.96
C GLN A 132 -12.12 -16.54 25.49
N TYR A 133 -11.50 -17.68 25.18
CA TYR A 133 -11.52 -18.29 23.84
C TYR A 133 -10.85 -17.46 22.72
N LEU A 134 -10.16 -16.36 23.04
CA LEU A 134 -9.55 -15.46 22.06
C LEU A 134 -8.58 -16.19 21.11
N LEU A 135 -7.76 -17.10 21.65
CA LEU A 135 -6.79 -17.84 20.83
C LEU A 135 -7.45 -18.81 19.84
N GLU A 136 -8.67 -19.25 20.09
CA GLU A 136 -9.40 -20.15 19.18
C GLU A 136 -9.80 -19.43 17.88
N ILE A 137 -9.95 -18.10 17.91
CA ILE A 137 -10.32 -17.32 16.74
C ILE A 137 -9.11 -16.75 15.98
N LYS A 138 -7.89 -16.92 16.52
CA LYS A 138 -6.67 -16.33 15.97
C LYS A 138 -6.46 -16.68 14.50
N GLU A 139 -6.59 -17.96 14.14
CA GLU A 139 -6.41 -18.41 12.75
C GLU A 139 -7.46 -17.83 11.81
N HIS A 140 -8.69 -17.66 12.27
CA HIS A 140 -9.76 -17.03 11.50
C HIS A 140 -9.47 -15.53 11.28
N VAL A 141 -9.00 -14.83 12.30
CA VAL A 141 -8.58 -13.42 12.18
C VAL A 141 -7.40 -13.30 11.21
N THR A 142 -6.36 -14.12 11.35
CA THR A 142 -5.20 -14.14 10.45
C THR A 142 -5.62 -14.39 9.01
N SER A 143 -6.53 -15.34 8.78
CA SER A 143 -7.01 -15.68 7.44
C SER A 143 -7.81 -14.53 6.83
N ALA A 144 -8.70 -13.90 7.60
CA ALA A 144 -9.45 -12.73 7.15
C ALA A 144 -8.52 -11.55 6.85
N PHE A 145 -7.46 -11.39 7.64
CA PHE A 145 -6.50 -10.31 7.48
C PHE A 145 -5.80 -10.36 6.14
N GLN A 146 -5.38 -11.56 5.68
CA GLN A 146 -4.71 -11.70 4.37
C GLN A 146 -5.56 -11.13 3.22
N TRP A 147 -6.85 -11.45 3.21
CA TRP A 147 -7.79 -10.94 2.20
C TRP A 147 -8.07 -9.44 2.39
N THR A 148 -8.20 -9.01 3.63
CA THR A 148 -8.43 -7.60 3.96
C THR A 148 -7.30 -6.73 3.44
N THR A 149 -6.05 -7.09 3.72
CA THR A 149 -4.87 -6.31 3.30
C THR A 149 -4.53 -6.45 1.84
N LYS A 150 -5.12 -7.42 1.13
CA LYS A 150 -4.96 -7.58 -0.32
C LYS A 150 -5.93 -6.67 -1.10
N GLU A 151 -7.11 -6.44 -0.55
CA GLU A 151 -8.17 -5.66 -1.20
C GLU A 151 -8.76 -4.68 -0.19
N GLY A 152 -8.21 -3.48 -0.15
CA GLY A 152 -8.68 -2.41 0.71
C GLY A 152 -10.06 -1.86 0.32
N PRO A 153 -10.71 -1.11 1.23
CA PRO A 153 -12.07 -0.61 1.04
C PRO A 153 -12.17 0.51 0.00
N LEU A 154 -11.12 1.31 -0.22
CA LEU A 154 -11.18 2.49 -1.10
C LEU A 154 -11.29 2.09 -2.56
N CYS A 155 -10.43 1.20 -3.04
CA CYS A 155 -10.40 0.80 -4.45
C CYS A 155 -9.79 -0.59 -4.69
N GLU A 156 -9.84 -1.46 -3.67
CA GLU A 156 -9.34 -2.84 -3.72
C GLU A 156 -7.85 -2.90 -4.13
N GLU A 157 -7.05 -1.92 -3.73
CA GLU A 157 -5.58 -1.99 -3.80
C GLU A 157 -5.04 -2.67 -2.53
N ASN A 158 -3.84 -3.22 -2.62
CA ASN A 158 -3.16 -3.78 -1.45
C ASN A 158 -2.97 -2.68 -0.39
N MET A 159 -3.24 -2.99 0.86
CA MET A 159 -2.92 -2.10 1.98
C MET A 159 -1.40 -2.07 2.22
N ARG A 160 -0.89 -0.96 2.74
CA ARG A 160 0.48 -0.83 3.23
C ARG A 160 0.55 0.14 4.41
N GLY A 161 1.33 -0.21 5.41
CA GLY A 161 1.66 0.66 6.53
C GLY A 161 0.53 0.84 7.54
N ILE A 162 -0.36 -0.15 7.69
CA ILE A 162 -1.45 -0.08 8.67
C ILE A 162 -1.22 -1.09 9.81
N ARG A 163 -1.24 -0.59 11.04
CA ARG A 163 -1.36 -1.40 12.26
C ARG A 163 -2.81 -1.44 12.71
N PHE A 164 -3.35 -2.63 12.88
CA PHE A 164 -4.69 -2.87 13.41
C PHE A 164 -4.60 -3.46 14.82
N ASN A 165 -5.22 -2.79 15.79
CA ASN A 165 -5.25 -3.20 17.19
C ASN A 165 -6.62 -3.78 17.54
N ILE A 166 -6.67 -5.06 17.91
CA ILE A 166 -7.86 -5.69 18.47
C ILE A 166 -8.00 -5.19 19.91
N MET A 167 -8.97 -4.32 20.14
CA MET A 167 -9.17 -3.65 21.42
C MET A 167 -10.01 -4.50 22.38
N ASP A 168 -11.05 -5.14 21.86
CA ASP A 168 -11.97 -5.99 22.62
C ASP A 168 -12.66 -7.00 21.71
N CYS A 169 -13.17 -8.09 22.29
CA CYS A 169 -13.92 -9.14 21.61
C CYS A 169 -14.99 -9.71 22.53
N THR A 170 -16.24 -9.74 22.07
CA THR A 170 -17.29 -10.57 22.68
C THR A 170 -17.42 -11.86 21.88
N LEU A 171 -17.22 -13.01 22.51
CA LEU A 171 -17.28 -14.31 21.85
C LEU A 171 -18.37 -15.18 22.49
N HIS A 172 -19.12 -15.91 21.66
CA HIS A 172 -20.07 -16.92 22.16
C HIS A 172 -19.35 -17.98 23.00
N THR A 173 -20.02 -18.74 23.87
CA THR A 173 -19.39 -19.80 24.70
C THR A 173 -19.11 -21.08 23.93
N ASP A 174 -19.98 -21.44 22.98
CA ASP A 174 -19.83 -22.66 22.18
C ASP A 174 -19.06 -22.43 20.86
N ALA A 175 -18.06 -23.27 20.60
CA ALA A 175 -17.16 -23.15 19.45
C ALA A 175 -17.88 -23.21 18.09
N ILE A 176 -19.00 -23.93 18.01
CA ILE A 176 -19.84 -24.01 16.79
C ILE A 176 -20.35 -22.64 16.32
N HIS A 177 -20.43 -21.66 17.23
CA HIS A 177 -20.87 -20.30 16.94
C HIS A 177 -19.71 -19.33 16.67
N ARG A 178 -18.45 -19.80 16.70
CA ARG A 178 -17.22 -19.03 16.49
C ARG A 178 -16.37 -19.51 15.31
N GLY A 179 -16.90 -20.39 14.45
CA GLY A 179 -16.15 -20.89 13.29
C GLY A 179 -15.79 -19.80 12.28
N ALA A 180 -14.96 -20.14 11.29
CA ALA A 180 -14.43 -19.23 10.27
C ALA A 180 -15.50 -18.32 9.63
N GLY A 181 -16.63 -18.88 9.21
CA GLY A 181 -17.73 -18.11 8.60
C GLY A 181 -18.42 -17.11 9.55
N GLN A 182 -18.18 -17.19 10.86
CA GLN A 182 -18.68 -16.25 11.85
C GLN A 182 -17.66 -15.18 12.23
N ILE A 183 -16.36 -15.47 12.14
CA ILE A 183 -15.29 -14.56 12.57
C ILE A 183 -14.67 -13.81 11.39
N MET A 184 -14.42 -14.47 10.26
CA MET A 184 -13.74 -13.83 9.13
C MET A 184 -14.51 -12.62 8.57
N PRO A 185 -15.84 -12.70 8.33
CA PRO A 185 -16.58 -11.55 7.81
C PRO A 185 -16.58 -10.31 8.73
N PRO A 186 -16.87 -10.41 10.05
CA PRO A 186 -16.78 -9.24 10.91
C PRO A 186 -15.36 -8.72 11.08
N THR A 187 -14.32 -9.56 11.07
CA THR A 187 -12.93 -9.08 11.10
C THR A 187 -12.65 -8.17 9.90
N ARG A 188 -12.94 -8.62 8.67
CA ARG A 188 -12.73 -7.82 7.46
C ARG A 188 -13.52 -6.51 7.50
N ARG A 189 -14.82 -6.57 7.85
CA ARG A 189 -15.66 -5.36 8.02
C ARG A 189 -15.09 -4.42 9.07
N CYS A 190 -14.63 -4.93 10.21
CA CYS A 190 -14.10 -4.10 11.29
C CYS A 190 -12.81 -3.39 10.88
N CYS A 191 -11.90 -4.08 10.18
CA CYS A 191 -10.69 -3.46 9.62
C CYS A 191 -11.03 -2.34 8.62
N PHE A 192 -11.98 -2.57 7.70
CA PHE A 192 -12.42 -1.54 6.76
C PHE A 192 -13.02 -0.32 7.46
N ALA A 193 -13.86 -0.54 8.48
CA ALA A 193 -14.39 0.55 9.29
C ALA A 193 -13.28 1.32 10.02
N ALA A 194 -12.28 0.61 10.56
CA ALA A 194 -11.15 1.20 11.26
C ALA A 194 -10.28 2.05 10.34
N GLU A 195 -9.99 1.57 9.13
CA GLU A 195 -9.28 2.33 8.10
C GLU A 195 -10.06 3.58 7.66
N MET A 196 -11.36 3.44 7.39
CA MET A 196 -12.20 4.58 6.99
C MET A 196 -12.33 5.67 8.07
N THR A 197 -12.11 5.31 9.33
CA THR A 197 -12.13 6.26 10.47
C THR A 197 -10.75 6.80 10.81
N ALA A 198 -9.70 6.35 10.12
CA ALA A 198 -8.29 6.66 10.35
C ALA A 198 -7.71 7.63 9.29
N LYS A 199 -8.56 8.46 8.67
CA LYS A 199 -8.22 9.35 7.54
C LYS A 199 -7.50 8.57 6.42
N PRO A 200 -8.24 7.70 5.70
CA PRO A 200 -7.65 6.85 4.68
C PRO A 200 -7.07 7.68 3.52
N THR A 201 -6.01 7.18 2.90
CA THR A 201 -5.39 7.76 1.71
C THR A 201 -4.77 6.65 0.84
N LEU A 202 -4.24 7.02 -0.31
CA LEU A 202 -3.42 6.13 -1.13
C LEU A 202 -1.94 6.53 -1.03
N GLN A 203 -1.06 5.55 -1.17
CA GLN A 203 0.35 5.77 -1.44
C GLN A 203 0.61 5.60 -2.93
N GLU A 204 1.31 6.56 -3.53
CA GLU A 204 1.85 6.42 -4.88
C GLU A 204 3.29 5.91 -4.83
N PRO A 205 3.72 5.07 -5.78
CA PRO A 205 5.12 4.68 -5.86
C PRO A 205 5.94 5.81 -6.48
N VAL A 206 7.16 5.99 -5.96
CA VAL A 206 8.09 7.04 -6.38
C VAL A 206 9.39 6.39 -6.85
N PHE A 207 9.89 6.84 -8.01
CA PHE A 207 11.20 6.47 -8.50
C PHE A 207 12.28 7.40 -7.94
N LEU A 208 13.43 6.81 -7.59
CA LEU A 208 14.71 7.50 -7.60
C LEU A 208 15.20 7.52 -9.05
N VAL A 209 15.31 8.72 -9.60
CA VAL A 209 15.82 8.96 -10.94
C VAL A 209 17.22 9.52 -10.83
N GLU A 210 18.18 8.80 -11.40
CA GLU A 210 19.54 9.29 -11.60
C GLU A 210 19.73 9.73 -13.06
N ILE A 211 20.09 10.99 -13.27
CA ILE A 211 20.24 11.57 -14.60
C ILE A 211 21.68 12.03 -14.77
N THR A 212 22.37 11.49 -15.78
CA THR A 212 23.68 12.00 -16.18
C THR A 212 23.51 12.90 -17.42
N CYS A 213 23.96 14.15 -17.34
CA CYS A 213 23.91 15.08 -18.48
C CYS A 213 25.04 16.12 -18.42
N PRO A 214 25.37 16.78 -19.54
CA PRO A 214 26.25 17.96 -19.53
C PRO A 214 25.62 19.13 -18.77
N GLN A 215 26.46 20.00 -18.19
CA GLN A 215 25.97 21.17 -17.43
C GLN A 215 25.05 22.09 -18.26
N ASP A 216 25.30 22.23 -19.56
CA ASP A 216 24.49 23.07 -20.47
C ASP A 216 23.06 22.52 -20.67
N ALA A 217 22.85 21.23 -20.43
CA ALA A 217 21.55 20.56 -20.59
C ALA A 217 20.71 20.53 -19.30
N MET A 218 21.26 21.00 -18.17
CA MET A 218 20.60 20.98 -16.85
C MET A 218 19.25 21.71 -16.84
N SER A 219 19.13 22.81 -17.58
CA SER A 219 17.87 23.55 -17.69
C SER A 219 16.72 22.69 -18.26
N GLY A 220 17.04 21.80 -19.21
CA GLY A 220 16.10 20.83 -19.76
C GLY A 220 15.67 19.78 -18.74
N VAL A 221 16.60 19.32 -17.90
CA VAL A 221 16.33 18.38 -16.80
C VAL A 221 15.33 18.98 -15.81
N TYR A 222 15.61 20.17 -15.27
CA TYR A 222 14.69 20.80 -14.32
C TYR A 222 13.31 21.08 -14.90
N ASN A 223 13.25 21.53 -16.16
CA ASN A 223 11.97 21.76 -16.82
C ASN A 223 11.15 20.46 -16.91
N CYS A 224 11.77 19.35 -17.32
CA CYS A 224 11.10 18.06 -17.36
C CYS A 224 10.63 17.58 -15.99
N MET A 225 11.43 17.78 -14.94
CA MET A 225 11.06 17.37 -13.58
C MET A 225 9.92 18.23 -13.02
N ASN A 226 10.00 19.56 -13.15
CA ASN A 226 8.98 20.46 -12.63
C ASN A 226 7.60 20.22 -13.24
N LEU A 227 7.53 19.89 -14.53
CA LEU A 227 6.27 19.57 -15.21
C LEU A 227 5.62 18.26 -14.73
N ARG A 228 6.38 17.40 -14.04
CA ARG A 228 6.00 16.02 -13.66
C ARG A 228 6.04 15.79 -12.15
N ARG A 229 5.91 16.87 -11.36
CA ARG A 229 6.03 16.84 -9.88
C ARG A 229 7.35 16.22 -9.38
N GLY A 230 8.39 16.22 -10.21
CA GLY A 230 9.69 15.70 -9.83
C GLY A 230 10.42 16.65 -8.88
N CYS A 231 11.12 16.10 -7.90
CA CYS A 231 11.88 16.86 -6.90
C CYS A 231 13.37 16.52 -7.02
N VAL A 232 14.16 17.45 -7.53
CA VAL A 232 15.63 17.35 -7.57
C VAL A 232 16.18 17.70 -6.18
N PHE A 233 17.01 16.82 -5.62
CA PHE A 233 17.55 17.01 -4.26
C PHE A 233 19.08 16.84 -4.18
N GLU A 234 19.72 16.28 -5.20
CA GLU A 234 21.17 16.09 -5.22
C GLU A 234 21.73 16.35 -6.62
N GLU A 235 22.84 17.10 -6.67
CA GLU A 235 23.56 17.43 -7.90
C GLU A 235 25.06 17.33 -7.66
N ASN A 236 25.68 16.34 -8.31
CA ASN A 236 27.10 16.07 -8.16
C ASN A 236 27.80 16.25 -9.51
N PRO A 237 28.66 17.27 -9.68
CA PRO A 237 29.56 17.36 -10.82
C PRO A 237 30.51 16.16 -10.82
N ARG A 238 30.68 15.51 -11.98
CA ARG A 238 31.68 14.45 -12.14
C ARG A 238 33.04 15.06 -12.42
N GLU A 239 33.92 15.05 -11.42
CA GLU A 239 35.27 15.60 -11.51
C GLU A 239 36.01 15.12 -12.76
N GLY A 240 36.67 16.05 -13.45
CA GLY A 240 37.41 15.76 -14.69
C GLY A 240 36.55 15.63 -15.95
N THR A 241 35.22 15.77 -15.87
CA THR A 241 34.31 15.75 -17.02
C THR A 241 33.31 16.92 -16.99
N PRO A 242 32.71 17.32 -18.13
CA PRO A 242 31.65 18.35 -18.15
C PRO A 242 30.27 17.80 -17.72
N LEU A 243 30.22 16.60 -17.12
CA LEU A 243 28.98 15.91 -16.76
C LEU A 243 28.58 16.19 -15.32
N VAL A 244 27.27 16.28 -15.10
CA VAL A 244 26.64 16.37 -13.79
C VAL A 244 25.74 15.16 -13.62
N GLN A 245 25.77 14.56 -12.44
CA GLN A 245 24.84 13.52 -12.01
C GLN A 245 23.81 14.16 -11.09
N VAL A 246 22.55 14.10 -11.50
CA VAL A 246 21.40 14.64 -10.79
C VAL A 246 20.61 13.49 -10.21
N LYS A 247 20.24 13.56 -8.93
CA LYS A 247 19.26 12.66 -8.33
C LYS A 247 17.99 13.40 -7.97
N ALA A 248 16.88 12.71 -8.21
CA ALA A 248 15.58 13.27 -8.01
C ALA A 248 14.53 12.19 -7.74
N HIS A 249 13.47 12.58 -7.05
CA HIS A 249 12.26 11.77 -6.92
C HIS A 249 11.29 12.10 -8.05
N LEU A 250 10.68 11.07 -8.62
CA LEU A 250 9.67 11.18 -9.69
C LEU A 250 8.52 10.21 -9.41
N PRO A 251 7.27 10.68 -9.22
CA PRO A 251 6.13 9.80 -9.11
C PRO A 251 5.98 8.90 -10.35
N VAL A 252 5.75 7.60 -10.16
CA VAL A 252 5.68 6.64 -11.27
C VAL A 252 4.57 7.00 -12.26
N ALA A 253 3.44 7.53 -11.77
CA ALA A 253 2.32 7.97 -12.63
C ALA A 253 2.71 9.10 -13.58
N GLU A 254 3.70 9.92 -13.20
CA GLU A 254 4.21 11.03 -14.00
C GLU A 254 5.42 10.59 -14.86
N SER A 255 5.84 9.33 -14.78
CA SER A 255 7.01 8.81 -15.51
C SER A 255 6.71 8.39 -16.95
N PHE A 256 5.43 8.21 -17.32
CA PHE A 256 5.06 7.82 -18.68
C PHE A 256 5.51 8.87 -19.71
N GLY A 257 6.25 8.42 -20.71
CA GLY A 257 6.87 9.29 -21.72
C GLY A 257 7.97 10.22 -21.19
N PHE A 258 8.44 10.03 -19.94
CA PHE A 258 9.48 10.86 -19.33
C PHE A 258 10.78 10.83 -20.13
N VAL A 259 11.24 9.63 -20.53
CA VAL A 259 12.50 9.46 -21.27
C VAL A 259 12.46 10.23 -22.60
N ALA A 260 11.35 10.15 -23.33
CA ALA A 260 11.18 10.86 -24.59
C ALA A 260 11.17 12.39 -24.39
N ALA A 261 10.44 12.87 -23.39
CA ALA A 261 10.39 14.29 -23.06
C ALA A 261 11.76 14.83 -22.61
N LEU A 262 12.47 14.08 -21.77
CA LEU A 262 13.82 14.43 -21.30
C LEU A 262 14.80 14.48 -22.46
N ARG A 263 14.76 13.50 -23.37
CA ARG A 263 15.59 13.47 -24.58
C ARG A 263 15.33 14.71 -25.44
N GLN A 264 14.07 15.09 -25.63
CA GLN A 264 13.71 16.27 -26.40
C GLN A 264 14.22 17.57 -25.73
N ALA A 265 14.00 17.73 -24.43
CA ALA A 265 14.40 18.91 -23.68
C ALA A 265 15.91 19.09 -23.57
N THR A 266 16.68 18.02 -23.71
CA THR A 266 18.14 18.00 -23.56
C THR A 266 18.87 17.73 -24.88
N SER A 267 18.17 17.75 -26.01
CA SER A 267 18.73 17.38 -27.33
C SER A 267 19.45 16.02 -27.34
N GLY A 268 18.95 15.09 -26.51
CA GLY A 268 19.45 13.73 -26.36
C GLY A 268 20.73 13.59 -25.56
N GLN A 269 21.13 14.61 -24.80
CA GLN A 269 22.36 14.60 -24.01
C GLN A 269 22.17 14.07 -22.58
N ALA A 270 20.93 13.91 -22.11
CA ALA A 270 20.65 13.35 -20.79
C ALA A 270 20.30 11.87 -20.85
N PHE A 271 20.84 11.12 -19.87
CA PHE A 271 20.64 9.68 -19.73
C PHE A 271 20.01 9.39 -18.35
N PRO A 272 18.69 9.08 -18.30
CA PRO A 272 18.02 8.75 -17.06
C PRO A 272 18.13 7.26 -16.72
N GLN A 273 18.19 6.97 -15.43
CA GLN A 273 17.99 5.63 -14.85
C GLN A 273 16.96 5.77 -13.73
N CYS A 274 15.94 4.90 -13.74
CA CYS A 274 14.89 4.92 -12.73
C CYS A 274 14.92 3.62 -11.93
N VAL A 275 14.85 3.72 -10.62
CA VAL A 275 14.70 2.59 -9.70
C VAL A 275 13.60 2.93 -8.71
N PHE A 276 12.76 1.96 -8.33
CA PHE A 276 11.79 2.18 -7.25
C PHE A 276 12.53 2.56 -5.97
N ASP A 277 12.09 3.63 -5.32
CA ASP A 277 12.72 4.14 -4.11
C ASP A 277 11.83 3.92 -2.89
N HIS A 278 10.65 4.56 -2.88
CA HIS A 278 9.72 4.50 -1.77
C HIS A 278 8.26 4.68 -2.20
N TRP A 279 7.37 4.52 -1.23
CA TRP A 279 5.95 4.85 -1.32
C TRP A 279 5.70 6.20 -0.64
N GLU A 280 4.96 7.08 -1.29
CA GLU A 280 4.63 8.40 -0.76
C GLU A 280 3.12 8.56 -0.58
N ASN A 281 2.68 9.03 0.59
CA ASN A 281 1.27 9.29 0.84
C ASN A 281 0.77 10.45 -0.03
N LEU A 282 -0.31 10.21 -0.76
CA LEU A 282 -1.00 11.28 -1.48
C LEU A 282 -1.65 12.27 -0.52
N THR A 283 -1.52 13.55 -0.87
CA THR A 283 -2.14 14.65 -0.12
C THR A 283 -3.59 14.86 -0.53
N GLY A 284 -4.45 15.17 0.44
CA GLY A 284 -5.86 15.45 0.22
C GLY A 284 -6.76 14.43 0.92
N ASP A 285 -8.07 14.66 0.85
CA ASP A 285 -9.06 13.80 1.49
C ASP A 285 -9.86 13.05 0.42
N CYS A 286 -9.71 11.72 0.35
CA CYS A 286 -10.45 10.87 -0.59
C CYS A 286 -11.95 10.74 -0.24
N MET A 287 -12.33 11.07 1.00
CA MET A 287 -13.72 11.01 1.48
C MET A 287 -14.48 12.32 1.22
N GLN A 288 -13.76 13.42 0.92
CA GLN A 288 -14.38 14.68 0.53
C GLN A 288 -14.92 14.62 -0.91
N GLU A 289 -16.21 14.90 -1.08
CA GLU A 289 -16.86 14.91 -2.38
C GLU A 289 -16.26 15.96 -3.33
N GLY A 290 -15.92 15.54 -4.55
CA GLY A 290 -15.34 16.40 -5.58
C GLY A 290 -13.86 16.74 -5.38
N SER A 291 -13.17 16.10 -4.42
CA SER A 291 -11.73 16.26 -4.28
C SER A 291 -10.99 15.50 -5.39
N LYS A 292 -9.80 15.99 -5.79
CA LYS A 292 -8.92 15.28 -6.76
C LYS A 292 -8.57 13.87 -6.29
N MET A 293 -8.42 13.70 -4.98
CA MET A 293 -8.13 12.40 -4.38
C MET A 293 -9.30 11.43 -4.52
N GLN A 294 -10.53 11.92 -4.32
CA GLN A 294 -11.72 11.13 -4.56
C GLN A 294 -11.84 10.77 -6.05
N GLU A 295 -11.64 11.73 -6.97
CA GLU A 295 -11.67 11.47 -8.41
C GLU A 295 -10.70 10.36 -8.83
N LEU A 296 -9.48 10.36 -8.28
CA LEU A 296 -8.50 9.30 -8.50
C LEU A 296 -9.04 7.93 -8.06
N VAL A 297 -9.54 7.83 -6.82
CA VAL A 297 -10.11 6.59 -6.27
C VAL A 297 -11.29 6.10 -7.12
N LEU A 298 -12.24 6.98 -7.46
CA LEU A 298 -13.38 6.66 -8.32
C LEU A 298 -12.94 6.20 -9.72
N GLY A 299 -11.87 6.80 -10.26
CA GLY A 299 -11.26 6.38 -11.53
C GLY A 299 -10.71 4.96 -11.46
N VAL A 300 -9.99 4.61 -10.38
CA VAL A 300 -9.51 3.25 -10.14
C VAL A 300 -10.68 2.27 -10.00
N ARG A 301 -11.71 2.61 -9.21
CA ARG A 301 -12.91 1.78 -9.02
C ARG A 301 -13.63 1.51 -10.34
N LYS A 302 -13.82 2.54 -11.17
CA LYS A 302 -14.43 2.42 -12.50
C LYS A 302 -13.61 1.51 -13.41
N ARG A 303 -12.28 1.65 -13.40
CA ARG A 303 -11.37 0.81 -14.19
C ARG A 303 -11.43 -0.66 -13.78
N LYS A 304 -11.44 -0.94 -12.47
CA LYS A 304 -11.57 -2.30 -11.92
C LYS A 304 -12.98 -2.89 -12.06
N ASN A 305 -13.93 -2.15 -12.65
CA ASN A 305 -15.32 -2.58 -12.81
C ASN A 305 -16.01 -2.94 -11.48
N ILE A 306 -15.67 -2.23 -10.40
CA ILE A 306 -16.34 -2.35 -9.10
C ILE A 306 -17.31 -1.20 -8.89
N LYS A 307 -18.13 -1.27 -7.83
CA LYS A 307 -19.13 -0.24 -7.52
C LYS A 307 -18.44 1.13 -7.44
N VAL A 308 -18.73 2.03 -8.40
CA VAL A 308 -17.98 3.29 -8.53
C VAL A 308 -18.13 4.17 -7.29
N GLU A 309 -19.32 4.25 -6.70
CA GLU A 309 -19.54 5.02 -5.46
C GLU A 309 -18.58 4.60 -4.34
N MET A 310 -18.08 5.59 -3.59
CA MET A 310 -17.32 5.34 -2.37
C MET A 310 -18.15 4.51 -1.38
N PRO A 311 -17.53 3.53 -0.69
CA PRO A 311 -18.22 2.81 0.37
C PRO A 311 -18.58 3.78 1.50
N LYS A 312 -19.68 3.48 2.21
CA LYS A 312 -20.11 4.26 3.36
C LYS A 312 -19.62 3.58 4.63
N LEU A 313 -19.22 4.36 5.64
CA LEU A 313 -18.80 3.80 6.93
C LEU A 313 -19.87 2.85 7.53
N GLY A 314 -21.15 3.17 7.34
CA GLY A 314 -22.27 2.34 7.81
C GLY A 314 -22.40 0.97 7.12
N ASP A 315 -21.70 0.73 6.00
CA ASP A 315 -21.65 -0.57 5.35
C ASP A 315 -20.81 -1.57 6.19
N TYR A 316 -19.86 -1.05 6.97
CA TYR A 316 -18.89 -1.83 7.73
C TYR A 316 -19.05 -1.70 9.25
N LEU A 317 -19.40 -0.51 9.73
CA LEU A 317 -19.50 -0.19 11.15
C LEU A 317 -20.89 -0.54 11.70
N ASP A 318 -20.93 -1.48 12.64
CA ASP A 318 -22.16 -1.83 13.37
C ASP A 318 -22.33 -0.94 14.61
N LYS A 319 -23.58 -0.57 14.92
CA LYS A 319 -23.95 0.06 16.19
C LYS A 319 -24.16 -1.01 17.27
N LEU A 320 -23.88 -0.67 18.53
CA LEU A 320 -24.09 -1.54 19.70
C LEU A 320 -25.52 -2.09 19.74
#